data_AF-A0A7W4GBF0-F1
#
_entry.id   AF-A0A7W4GBF0-F1
#
_cell.length_a   1.000
_cell.length_b   1.000
_cell.length_c   1.000
_cell.angle_alpha   90.00
_cell.angle_beta   90.00
_cell.angle_gamma   90.00
#
_symmetry.space_group_name_H-M   'P 1'
#
loop_
_entity.id
_entity.type
_entity.pdbx_description
1 polymer ?
#
loop_
_entity_poly.entity_id
_entity_poly.type
_entity_poly.pdbx_seq_one_letter_code
_entity_poly.pdbx_strand_id
1 'polypeptide(L)'
;MIDTLAPTFDIDPLAATNDSTPTITGSSDEIGGLVSITVTDANGDIQTLTATVLADGSWSVDVPTPLAEGAFVVDASVTDAAGNTASDTENGGVIDTLAPTFDIDPLAATN
;
A
#
# COMPACT_ATOMS: atom_id res chain seq x y z
N MET A 1 -19.97 -16.72 -26.04
CA MET A 1 -19.99 -16.89 -24.57
C MET A 1 -19.54 -15.55 -24.02
N ILE A 2 -20.31 -14.95 -23.11
CA ILE A 2 -19.85 -13.77 -22.36
C ILE A 2 -19.06 -14.31 -21.17
N ASP A 3 -17.91 -13.71 -20.88
CA ASP A 3 -17.12 -14.08 -19.71
C ASP A 3 -17.77 -13.51 -18.46
N THR A 4 -17.93 -14.35 -17.43
CA THR A 4 -18.60 -14.01 -16.17
C THR A 4 -17.74 -14.30 -14.95
N LEU A 5 -16.47 -14.70 -15.15
CA LEU A 5 -15.57 -14.98 -14.04
C LEU A 5 -14.79 -13.70 -13.73
N ALA A 6 -14.89 -13.22 -12.49
CA ALA A 6 -14.03 -12.13 -12.03
C ALA A 6 -12.58 -12.62 -11.93
N PRO A 7 -11.59 -11.74 -12.19
CA PRO A 7 -10.20 -12.07 -12.00
C PRO A 7 -9.88 -12.35 -10.52
N THR A 8 -8.81 -13.08 -10.25
CA THR A 8 -8.19 -13.09 -8.93
C THR A 8 -7.42 -11.80 -8.72
N PHE A 9 -7.44 -11.29 -7.49
CA PHE A 9 -6.75 -10.06 -7.12
C PHE A 9 -6.43 -10.09 -5.63
N ASP A 10 -5.22 -9.66 -5.28
CA ASP A 10 -4.68 -9.66 -3.91
C ASP A 10 -3.64 -8.53 -3.77
N ILE A 11 -3.60 -7.90 -2.59
CA ILE A 11 -2.52 -7.00 -2.17
C ILE A 11 -1.61 -7.77 -1.20
N ASP A 12 -0.30 -7.69 -1.40
CA ASP A 12 0.63 -8.33 -0.46
C ASP A 12 0.53 -7.68 0.95
N PRO A 13 0.66 -8.47 2.03
CA PRO A 13 0.56 -7.94 3.38
C PRO A 13 1.53 -6.79 3.67
N LEU A 14 0.99 -5.70 4.22
CA LEU A 14 1.76 -4.52 4.60
C LEU A 14 2.28 -4.63 6.04
N ALA A 15 3.42 -3.99 6.31
CA ALA A 15 4.07 -3.98 7.62
C ALA A 15 4.55 -2.58 8.01
N ALA A 16 5.01 -2.44 9.25
CA ALA A 16 5.66 -1.22 9.71
C ALA A 16 6.97 -0.98 8.95
N THR A 17 7.20 0.26 8.51
CA THR A 17 8.37 0.66 7.73
C THR A 17 8.83 2.05 8.13
N ASN A 18 10.12 2.32 7.98
CA ASN A 18 10.71 3.65 8.13
C ASN A 18 10.89 4.39 6.80
N ASP A 19 10.31 3.85 5.73
CA ASP A 19 10.23 4.46 4.40
C ASP A 19 8.85 5.09 4.22
N SER A 20 8.80 6.43 4.11
CA SER A 20 7.55 7.18 3.90
C SER A 20 7.02 7.09 2.47
N THR A 21 7.75 6.46 1.54
CA THR A 21 7.35 6.22 0.15
C THR A 21 7.30 4.71 -0.15
N PRO A 22 6.43 3.93 0.52
CA PRO A 22 6.45 2.49 0.40
C PRO A 22 6.11 2.03 -1.02
N THR A 23 6.70 0.90 -1.42
CA THR A 23 6.27 0.14 -2.59
C THR A 23 5.10 -0.75 -2.20
N ILE A 24 3.99 -0.65 -2.94
CA ILE A 24 2.83 -1.53 -2.80
C ILE A 24 2.94 -2.61 -3.87
N THR A 25 2.82 -3.88 -3.46
CA THR A 25 2.88 -5.05 -4.35
C THR A 25 1.63 -5.90 -4.18
N GLY A 26 1.40 -6.78 -5.16
CA GLY A 26 0.34 -7.77 -5.08
C GLY A 26 0.29 -8.65 -6.33
N SER A 27 -0.79 -9.41 -6.45
CA SER A 27 -0.98 -10.34 -7.57
C SER A 27 -2.37 -10.30 -8.19
N SER A 28 -2.45 -10.70 -9.46
CA SER A 28 -3.71 -10.87 -10.21
C SER A 28 -3.51 -11.80 -11.40
N ASP A 29 -4.57 -12.47 -11.85
CA ASP A 29 -4.57 -13.26 -13.09
C ASP A 29 -4.96 -12.45 -14.34
N GLU A 30 -5.34 -11.18 -14.20
CA GLU A 30 -5.64 -10.26 -15.32
C GLU A 30 -4.36 -9.67 -15.91
N ILE A 31 -3.59 -10.48 -16.64
CA ILE A 31 -2.30 -10.07 -17.23
C ILE A 31 -2.46 -8.89 -18.21
N GLY A 32 -1.71 -7.81 -17.98
CA GLY A 32 -1.82 -6.56 -18.73
C GLY A 32 -2.98 -5.67 -18.29
N GLY A 33 -3.76 -6.10 -17.30
CA GLY A 33 -4.81 -5.32 -16.66
C GLY A 33 -4.25 -4.09 -15.95
N LEU A 34 -5.06 -3.03 -15.90
CA LEU A 34 -4.74 -1.83 -15.16
C LEU A 34 -5.32 -1.93 -13.75
N VAL A 35 -4.44 -1.93 -12.76
CA VAL A 35 -4.81 -1.86 -11.35
C VAL A 35 -4.98 -0.39 -10.98
N SER A 36 -6.10 -0.05 -10.34
CA SER A 36 -6.35 1.25 -9.72
C SER A 36 -6.11 1.12 -8.22
N ILE A 37 -5.19 1.92 -7.67
CA ILE A 37 -4.78 1.88 -6.27
C ILE A 37 -5.12 3.23 -5.62
N THR A 38 -5.68 3.20 -4.42
CA THR A 38 -5.93 4.36 -3.57
C THR A 38 -5.20 4.14 -2.25
N VAL A 39 -4.30 5.06 -1.90
CA VAL A 39 -3.58 5.05 -0.62
C VAL A 39 -4.10 6.19 0.22
N THR A 40 -4.56 5.89 1.44
CA THR A 40 -5.03 6.87 2.43
C THR A 40 -4.07 6.87 3.61
N ASP A 41 -3.44 8.01 3.90
CA ASP A 41 -2.48 8.11 5.00
C ASP A 41 -3.14 8.36 6.37
N ALA A 42 -2.32 8.46 7.42
CA ALA A 42 -2.78 8.67 8.80
C ALA A 42 -3.51 10.01 9.02
N ASN A 43 -3.26 11.01 8.17
CA ASN A 43 -3.94 12.31 8.21
C ASN A 43 -5.25 12.29 7.39
N GLY A 44 -5.49 11.22 6.62
CA GLY A 44 -6.61 11.11 5.69
C GLY A 44 -6.33 11.69 4.31
N ASP A 45 -5.06 12.01 3.99
CA ASP A 45 -4.67 12.44 2.66
C ASP A 45 -4.68 11.25 1.70
N ILE A 46 -5.23 11.46 0.50
CA ILE A 46 -5.48 10.39 -0.48
C ILE A 46 -4.57 10.56 -1.69
N GLN A 47 -3.94 9.47 -2.11
CA GLN A 47 -3.19 9.35 -3.36
C GLN A 47 -3.81 8.26 -4.24
N THR A 48 -4.09 8.57 -5.50
CA THR A 48 -4.55 7.59 -6.49
C THR A 48 -3.43 7.27 -7.47
N LEU A 49 -3.14 5.98 -7.62
CA LEU A 49 -2.04 5.44 -8.40
C LEU A 49 -2.57 4.38 -9.36
N THR A 50 -1.77 4.05 -10.37
CA THR A 50 -2.06 2.96 -11.29
C THR A 50 -0.85 2.07 -11.49
N ALA A 51 -1.11 0.78 -11.63
CA ALA A 51 -0.10 -0.23 -11.94
C ALA A 51 -0.60 -1.14 -13.06
N THR A 52 0.32 -1.85 -13.71
CA THR A 52 -0.03 -2.88 -14.71
C THR A 52 0.35 -4.24 -14.18
N VAL A 53 -0.56 -5.21 -14.33
CA VAL A 53 -0.27 -6.61 -14.02
C VAL A 53 0.73 -7.15 -15.06
N LEU A 54 1.88 -7.58 -14.59
CA LEU A 54 2.97 -8.12 -15.41
C LEU A 54 2.65 -9.54 -15.87
N ALA A 55 3.46 -10.07 -16.79
CA ALA A 55 3.27 -11.39 -17.40
C ALA A 55 3.34 -12.57 -16.40
N ASP A 56 3.93 -12.36 -15.23
CA ASP A 56 4.01 -13.34 -14.14
C ASP A 56 2.84 -13.23 -13.13
N GLY A 57 1.89 -12.30 -13.37
CA GLY A 57 0.76 -12.03 -12.49
C GLY A 57 1.06 -11.06 -11.36
N SER A 58 2.29 -10.55 -11.24
CA SER A 58 2.64 -9.56 -10.23
C SER A 58 2.29 -8.13 -10.67
N TRP A 59 2.01 -7.26 -9.73
CA TRP A 59 1.95 -5.82 -9.96
C TRP A 59 2.65 -5.09 -8.81
N SER A 60 3.15 -3.89 -9.09
CA SER A 60 3.89 -3.08 -8.13
C SER A 60 3.73 -1.61 -8.46
N VAL A 61 3.67 -0.76 -7.43
CA VAL A 61 3.68 0.70 -7.57
C VAL A 61 4.36 1.37 -6.39
N ASP A 62 5.20 2.36 -6.65
CA ASP A 62 5.80 3.20 -5.62
C ASP A 62 4.86 4.36 -5.30
N VAL A 63 4.67 4.65 -4.01
CA VAL A 63 3.93 5.84 -3.58
C VAL A 63 4.80 7.09 -3.79
N PRO A 64 4.41 8.04 -4.66
CA PRO A 64 5.28 9.12 -5.08
C PRO A 64 5.37 10.27 -4.07
N THR A 65 4.34 10.47 -3.26
CA THR A 65 4.34 11.50 -2.20
C THR A 65 4.52 10.82 -0.85
N PRO A 66 5.46 11.29 -0.02
CA PRO A 66 5.63 10.77 1.34
C PRO A 66 4.30 10.75 2.11
N LEU A 67 3.99 9.59 2.69
CA LEU A 67 2.85 9.40 3.58
C LEU A 67 3.17 9.96 4.97
N ALA A 68 2.14 10.41 5.68
CA ALA A 68 2.26 10.82 7.08
C ALA A 68 2.66 9.66 8.00
N GLU A 69 3.34 10.00 9.09
CA GLU A 69 3.62 9.09 10.20
C GLU A 69 2.33 8.46 10.75
N GLY A 70 2.34 7.14 10.95
CA GLY A 70 1.20 6.38 11.44
C GLY A 70 0.64 5.37 10.44
N ALA A 71 -0.55 4.85 10.73
CA ALA A 71 -1.18 3.82 9.91
C ALA A 71 -1.67 4.38 8.57
N PHE A 72 -1.55 3.58 7.51
CA PHE A 72 -2.11 3.89 6.19
C PHE A 72 -2.93 2.70 5.66
N VAL A 73 -3.86 2.99 4.77
CA VAL A 73 -4.75 2.01 4.14
C VAL A 73 -4.55 2.06 2.63
N VAL A 74 -4.55 0.89 2.01
CA VAL A 74 -4.45 0.71 0.56
C VAL A 74 -5.69 -0.02 0.08
N ASP A 75 -6.42 0.60 -0.84
CA ASP A 75 -7.50 -0.04 -1.58
C ASP A 75 -7.07 -0.20 -3.03
N ALA A 76 -7.19 -1.39 -3.61
CA ALA A 76 -6.85 -1.61 -5.00
C ALA A 76 -7.90 -2.46 -5.74
N SER A 77 -7.99 -2.27 -7.05
CA SER A 77 -8.95 -3.00 -7.89
C SER A 77 -8.43 -3.18 -9.30
N VAL A 78 -8.90 -4.25 -9.96
CA VAL A 78 -8.65 -4.56 -11.36
C VAL A 78 -9.96 -4.93 -12.05
N THR A 79 -10.08 -4.61 -13.33
CA THR A 79 -11.24 -4.93 -14.17
C THR A 79 -10.79 -5.67 -15.41
N ASP A 80 -11.44 -6.78 -15.74
CA ASP A 80 -11.17 -7.54 -16.95
C ASP A 80 -11.80 -6.90 -18.21
N ALA A 81 -11.45 -7.44 -19.38
CA ALA A 81 -11.99 -6.95 -20.66
C ALA A 81 -13.51 -7.18 -20.84
N ALA A 82 -14.12 -8.07 -20.06
CA ALA A 82 -15.56 -8.36 -20.07
C ALA A 82 -16.35 -7.46 -19.09
N GLY A 83 -15.66 -6.70 -18.25
CA GLY A 83 -16.22 -5.78 -17.26
C GLY A 83 -16.42 -6.40 -15.86
N ASN A 84 -15.88 -7.58 -15.57
CA ASN A 84 -15.87 -8.12 -14.22
C ASN A 84 -14.75 -7.47 -13.40
N THR A 85 -15.03 -7.17 -12.13
CA THR A 85 -14.10 -6.45 -11.25
C THR A 85 -13.71 -7.29 -10.05
N ALA A 86 -12.45 -7.20 -9.63
CA ALA A 86 -11.97 -7.70 -8.35
C ALA A 86 -11.27 -6.56 -7.59
N SER A 87 -11.32 -6.62 -6.27
CA SER A 87 -10.75 -5.59 -5.39
C SER A 87 -10.30 -6.20 -4.09
N ASP A 88 -9.31 -5.56 -3.48
CA ASP A 88 -8.80 -5.93 -2.17
C ASP A 88 -8.40 -4.66 -1.39
N THR A 89 -8.34 -4.78 -0.07
CA THR A 89 -8.03 -3.69 0.86
C THR A 89 -7.04 -4.19 1.90
N GLU A 90 -5.94 -3.47 2.07
CA GLU A 90 -4.95 -3.74 3.11
C GLU A 90 -4.72 -2.56 4.05
N ASN A 91 -4.70 -2.85 5.35
CA ASN A 91 -4.63 -1.84 6.42
C ASN A 91 -3.57 -2.18 7.49
N GLY A 92 -2.66 -3.12 7.19
CA GLY A 92 -1.56 -3.50 8.07
C GLY A 92 -0.35 -2.54 8.06
N GLY A 93 -0.33 -1.57 7.13
CA GLY A 93 0.81 -0.68 6.91
C GLY A 93 0.92 0.43 7.97
N VAL A 94 2.15 0.68 8.45
CA VAL A 94 2.45 1.78 9.38
C VAL A 94 3.76 2.45 8.96
N ILE A 95 3.74 3.78 8.84
CA ILE A 95 4.96 4.59 8.70
C ILE A 95 5.47 4.92 10.10
N ASP A 96 6.68 4.46 10.41
CA ASP A 96 7.43 4.74 11.65
C ASP A 96 8.84 5.25 11.31
N THR A 97 8.98 6.57 11.18
CA THR A 97 10.25 7.24 10.86
C THR A 97 10.96 7.79 12.09
N LEU A 98 10.33 7.71 13.25
CA LEU A 98 10.83 8.34 14.47
C LEU A 98 11.86 7.45 15.15
N ALA A 99 13.10 7.93 15.17
CA ALA A 99 14.15 7.29 15.97
C ALA A 99 13.78 7.32 17.46
N PRO A 100 14.08 6.25 18.22
CA PRO A 100 13.86 6.25 19.66
C PRO A 100 14.67 7.36 20.32
N THR A 101 14.04 8.13 21.21
CA THR A 101 14.73 9.15 21.99
C THR A 101 15.25 8.54 23.29
N PHE A 102 16.50 8.87 23.64
CA PHE A 102 17.09 8.52 24.93
C PHE A 102 17.42 9.81 25.66
N ASP A 103 16.80 10.00 26.83
CA ASP A 103 17.07 11.14 27.71
C ASP A 103 17.88 10.67 28.92
N ILE A 104 18.99 11.36 29.19
CA ILE A 104 19.78 11.14 30.40
C ILE A 104 19.47 12.30 31.33
N ASP A 105 18.74 12.01 32.40
CA ASP A 105 18.52 12.97 33.46
C ASP A 105 19.89 13.30 34.13
N PRO A 106 20.36 14.56 34.12
CA PRO A 106 21.60 14.91 34.78
C PRO A 106 21.44 14.71 36.29
N LEU A 107 22.35 13.94 36.89
CA LEU A 107 22.34 13.72 38.34
C LEU A 107 22.50 15.08 39.04
N ALA A 108 21.47 15.53 39.75
CA ALA A 108 21.57 16.72 40.59
C ALA A 108 22.65 16.45 41.64
N ALA A 109 23.75 17.20 41.58
CA ALA A 109 24.78 17.16 42.61
C ALA A 109 24.18 17.68 43.92
N THR A 110 23.90 16.79 44.87
CA THR A 110 23.64 17.17 46.26
C THR A 110 24.98 17.31 46.97
N ASN A 111 25.33 18.55 47.35
CA ASN A 111 26.45 18.88 48.24
C ASN A 111 25.93 19.23 49.62
#